data_AF-A0A0D6TQ28-F1
#
_entry.id   AF-A0A0D6TQ28-F1
#
_cell.length_a   1.000
_cell.length_b   1.000
_cell.length_c   1.000
_cell.angle_alpha   90.00
_cell.angle_beta   90.00
_cell.angle_gamma   90.00
#
_symmetry.space_group_name_H-M   'P 1'
#
loop_
_entity.id
_entity.type
_entity.pdbx_description
1 polymer ?
#
loop_
_entity_poly.entity_id
_entity_poly.type
_entity_poly.pdbx_seq_one_letter_code
_entity_poly.pdbx_strand_id
1 'polypeptide(L)'
;MKKITTIITFLFVILVQAQNFTGTWNTSFGEVKLIHEGPIVYGDYSSIGIIDAIQSGYTINGKFTNNGKVGEFYFKLASDNKSFTGEWRWQGETTNRGNWTGTLKSDAFPSLKMDKWSGQYEFKSYPNGFTKKLNLQQKGFNLEGKFEDGKSFTAKLDTDLKTVAYGSFYNGNTQYNLYKSYIKSENSENITVWYGEIGKVNTAEKVKFSAKFLKPMTVAEFTSLTGGNSTSTTNYTKATGGLTTVSQGLSNPSSSIKTKKDYEGRYRITLTHIKADIDTFFYDLDNPLTSNVDVFGTAGVRMYGKSTSSNVEIKAIGNKKPRLWDISSSDPVKLKQNSALNNEDSSNKNSESIYELIKVSDSNMYYNIDRIIEFDIKGDLANENLEVNVQMDVTQKLTGRPDYKFGWKQRSIKIKDIEFGKQYYLANKKDKDNWIAIGFKIEKNE
;
A
#
# COMPACT_ATOMS: atom_id res chain seq x y z
N MET A 1 9.88 83.65 -9.04
CA MET A 1 10.36 82.49 -9.83
C MET A 1 10.42 81.26 -8.93
N LYS A 2 10.09 80.09 -9.49
CA LYS A 2 9.49 78.92 -8.82
C LYS A 2 10.43 78.19 -7.85
N LYS A 3 9.93 77.90 -6.64
CA LYS A 3 10.56 76.97 -5.67
C LYS A 3 10.31 75.54 -6.15
N ILE A 4 11.37 74.80 -6.44
CA ILE A 4 11.32 73.38 -6.80
C ILE A 4 11.25 72.59 -5.50
N THR A 5 10.07 72.04 -5.21
CA THR A 5 9.85 71.12 -4.10
C THR A 5 10.34 69.74 -4.52
N THR A 6 11.50 69.33 -4.00
CA THR A 6 12.02 67.97 -4.14
C THR A 6 11.15 67.01 -3.33
N ILE A 7 10.29 66.27 -4.01
CA ILE A 7 9.55 65.13 -3.44
C ILE A 7 10.53 63.96 -3.38
N ILE A 8 11.06 63.66 -2.19
CA ILE A 8 11.74 62.40 -1.90
C ILE A 8 10.64 61.34 -1.82
N THR A 9 10.39 60.66 -2.94
CA THR A 9 9.59 59.43 -2.95
C THR A 9 10.42 58.36 -2.26
N PHE A 10 10.16 58.14 -0.97
CA PHE A 10 10.63 56.97 -0.23
C PHE A 10 9.99 55.74 -0.88
N LEU A 11 10.68 55.17 -1.87
CA LEU A 11 10.36 53.85 -2.39
C LEU A 11 10.67 52.87 -1.27
N PHE A 12 9.66 52.55 -0.45
CA PHE A 12 9.71 51.47 0.52
C PHE A 12 9.86 50.18 -0.29
N VAL A 13 11.09 49.81 -0.60
CA VAL A 13 11.42 48.44 -0.99
C VAL A 13 11.14 47.63 0.25
N ILE A 14 9.91 47.14 0.36
CA ILE A 14 9.58 46.08 1.30
C ILE A 14 10.45 44.92 0.83
N LEU A 15 11.63 44.77 1.45
CA LEU A 15 12.31 43.49 1.45
C LEU A 15 11.33 42.55 2.13
N VAL A 16 10.50 41.89 1.33
CA VAL A 16 9.85 40.67 1.75
C VAL A 16 11.01 39.72 2.00
N GLN A 17 11.48 39.70 3.26
CA GLN A 17 12.34 38.65 3.75
C GLN A 17 11.59 37.36 3.41
N ALA A 18 12.06 36.69 2.37
CA ALA A 18 11.43 35.47 1.90
C ALA A 18 11.42 34.51 3.08
N GLN A 19 10.21 34.15 3.53
CA GLN A 19 10.02 33.23 4.64
C GLN A 19 10.62 31.90 4.22
N ASN A 20 11.78 31.57 4.80
CA ASN A 20 12.61 30.52 4.28
C ASN A 20 12.93 29.51 5.37
N PHE A 21 12.41 28.29 5.20
CA PHE A 21 12.79 27.16 6.03
C PHE A 21 14.14 26.57 5.60
N THR A 22 14.75 27.02 4.49
CA THR A 22 16.05 26.50 4.03
C THR A 22 17.12 26.69 5.08
N GLY A 23 17.79 25.59 5.42
CA GLY A 23 18.88 25.59 6.38
C GLY A 23 18.96 24.30 7.18
N THR A 24 19.90 24.27 8.11
CA THR A 24 20.03 23.22 9.12
C THR A 24 19.46 23.75 10.43
N TRP A 25 18.58 22.96 11.05
CA TRP A 25 17.84 23.29 12.26
C TRP A 25 18.21 22.32 13.37
N ASN A 26 18.52 22.85 14.55
CA ASN A 26 18.58 22.05 15.76
C ASN A 26 17.18 21.97 16.35
N THR A 27 16.61 20.76 16.50
CA THR A 27 15.23 20.59 16.98
C THR A 27 15.15 19.74 18.24
N SER A 28 14.02 19.77 18.93
CA SER A 28 13.75 18.95 20.12
C SER A 28 13.83 17.43 19.88
N PHE A 29 13.82 16.99 18.61
CA PHE A 29 13.93 15.58 18.24
C PHE A 29 15.17 15.26 17.37
N GLY A 30 16.13 16.19 17.28
CA GLY A 30 17.36 16.02 16.52
C GLY A 30 17.52 17.02 15.38
N GLU A 31 18.59 16.88 14.61
CA GLU A 31 18.88 17.80 13.49
C GLU A 31 17.91 17.57 12.33
N VAL A 32 17.40 18.66 11.76
CA VAL A 32 16.59 18.66 10.54
C VAL A 32 17.26 19.57 9.51
N LYS A 33 17.45 19.08 8.29
CA LYS A 33 17.95 19.86 7.16
C LYS A 33 16.81 20.08 6.19
N LEU A 34 16.51 21.33 5.84
CA LEU A 34 15.39 21.68 4.98
C LEU A 34 15.87 22.46 3.76
N ILE A 35 15.22 22.22 2.63
CA ILE A 35 15.29 22.99 1.41
C ILE A 35 13.87 23.48 1.13
N HIS A 36 13.74 24.77 0.79
CA HIS A 36 12.48 25.40 0.43
C HIS A 36 12.52 25.85 -1.04
N GLU A 37 11.66 25.26 -1.86
CA GLU A 37 11.50 25.55 -3.29
C GLU A 37 10.04 25.90 -3.61
N GLY A 38 9.75 27.18 -3.81
CA GLY A 38 8.38 27.62 -4.09
C GLY A 38 7.45 27.38 -2.90
N PRO A 39 6.37 26.59 -3.02
CA PRO A 39 5.53 26.21 -1.88
C PRO A 39 5.98 24.92 -1.18
N ILE A 40 7.04 24.26 -1.64
CA ILE A 40 7.44 22.92 -1.18
C ILE A 40 8.63 23.06 -0.23
N VAL A 41 8.53 22.43 0.93
CA VAL A 41 9.63 22.30 1.89
C VAL A 41 9.92 20.82 2.09
N TYR A 42 11.16 20.41 1.85
CA TYR A 42 11.57 19.02 2.02
C TYR A 42 12.96 18.92 2.65
N GLY A 43 13.30 17.75 3.18
CA GLY A 43 14.69 17.48 3.53
C GLY A 43 14.89 16.29 4.46
N ASP A 44 16.03 16.27 5.13
CA ASP A 44 16.42 15.15 6.00
C ASP A 44 15.98 15.41 7.43
N TYR A 45 15.42 14.38 8.05
CA TYR A 45 15.29 14.29 9.49
C TYR A 45 16.40 13.38 10.04
N SER A 46 17.50 14.02 10.44
CA SER A 46 18.70 13.37 10.99
C SER A 46 19.23 12.24 10.09
N SER A 47 19.41 11.03 10.62
CA SER A 47 19.70 9.80 9.88
C SER A 47 18.54 8.81 9.88
N ILE A 48 17.37 9.23 10.36
CA ILE A 48 16.26 8.32 10.72
C ILE A 48 15.02 8.52 9.84
N GLY A 49 14.96 9.60 9.06
CA GLY A 49 13.89 9.80 8.11
C GLY A 49 13.97 11.11 7.35
N ILE A 50 12.80 11.53 6.83
CA ILE A 50 12.66 12.57 5.81
C ILE A 50 11.52 13.51 6.17
N ILE A 51 11.55 14.72 5.62
CA ILE A 51 10.52 15.75 5.75
C ILE A 51 9.96 16.10 4.36
N ASP A 52 8.64 16.25 4.24
CA ASP A 52 7.95 16.83 3.08
C ASP A 52 6.73 17.59 3.53
N ALA A 53 6.66 18.85 3.14
CA ALA A 53 5.68 19.78 3.62
C ALA A 53 5.33 20.82 2.56
N ILE A 54 4.19 21.46 2.77
CA ILE A 54 3.72 22.59 1.97
C ILE A 54 3.73 23.82 2.87
N GLN A 55 4.33 24.89 2.38
CA GLN A 55 4.33 26.18 3.04
C GLN A 55 3.06 26.97 2.74
N SER A 56 2.47 27.55 3.78
CA SER A 56 1.42 28.55 3.73
C SER A 56 1.72 29.66 4.73
N GLY A 57 2.16 30.82 4.22
CA GLY A 57 2.69 31.90 5.05
C GLY A 57 3.87 31.42 5.92
N TYR A 58 3.83 31.75 7.21
CA TYR A 58 4.86 31.38 8.19
C TYR A 58 4.73 29.94 8.67
N THR A 59 3.92 29.12 8.01
CA THR A 59 3.63 27.76 8.47
C THR A 59 3.96 26.75 7.42
N ILE A 60 4.49 25.61 7.83
CA ILE A 60 4.58 24.42 6.99
C ILE A 60 3.80 23.30 7.65
N ASN A 61 3.04 22.57 6.84
CA ASN A 61 2.31 21.38 7.23
C ASN A 61 2.77 20.23 6.35
N GLY A 62 3.07 19.09 6.96
CA GLY A 62 3.69 18.02 6.21
C GLY A 62 3.70 16.67 6.90
N LYS A 63 4.46 15.77 6.29
CA LYS A 63 4.73 14.44 6.79
C LYS A 63 6.21 14.28 7.07
N PHE A 64 6.51 13.47 8.07
CA PHE A 64 7.86 13.03 8.35
C PHE A 64 7.91 11.51 8.42
N THR A 65 9.09 10.94 8.18
CA THR A 65 9.36 9.54 8.53
C THR A 65 10.30 9.45 9.71
N ASN A 66 10.18 8.39 10.50
CA ASN A 66 11.10 8.06 11.57
C ASN A 66 11.17 6.54 11.70
N ASN A 67 12.28 5.95 11.27
CA ASN A 67 12.50 4.50 11.28
C ASN A 67 11.34 3.73 10.62
N GLY A 68 10.88 4.22 9.47
CA GLY A 68 9.83 3.57 8.67
C GLY A 68 8.40 3.83 9.15
N LYS A 69 8.21 4.56 10.25
CA LYS A 69 6.90 5.08 10.65
C LYS A 69 6.66 6.46 10.04
N VAL A 70 5.41 6.75 9.69
CA VAL A 70 5.00 8.05 9.11
C VAL A 70 4.26 8.84 10.17
N GLY A 71 4.66 10.10 10.35
CA GLY A 71 3.95 11.06 11.17
C GLY A 71 3.57 12.31 10.38
N GLU A 72 2.71 13.12 10.99
CA GLU A 72 2.26 14.41 10.49
C GLU A 72 2.79 15.50 11.41
N PHE A 73 3.13 16.66 10.86
CA PHE A 73 3.62 17.78 11.63
C PHE A 73 3.14 19.12 11.10
N TYR A 74 3.19 20.11 11.99
CA TYR A 74 2.99 21.52 11.71
C TYR A 74 4.12 22.32 12.35
N PHE A 75 4.82 23.16 11.58
CA PHE A 75 5.76 24.15 12.12
C PHE A 75 5.28 25.57 11.78
N LYS A 76 5.44 26.48 12.74
CA LYS A 76 5.24 27.92 12.61
C LYS A 76 6.56 28.63 12.84
N LEU A 77 7.09 29.22 11.78
CA LEU A 77 8.30 30.03 11.81
C LEU A 77 8.04 31.31 12.60
N ALA A 78 8.95 31.65 13.50
CA ALA A 78 8.94 32.92 14.20
C ALA A 78 9.28 34.07 13.25
N SER A 79 8.89 35.29 13.62
CA SER A 79 9.11 36.49 12.80
C SER A 79 10.58 36.82 12.56
N ASP A 80 11.49 36.24 13.35
CA ASP A 80 12.94 36.40 13.19
C ASP A 80 13.55 35.43 12.17
N ASN A 81 12.76 34.50 11.62
CA ASN A 81 13.19 33.40 10.74
C ASN A 81 14.31 32.53 11.31
N LYS A 82 14.55 32.58 12.63
CA LYS A 82 15.63 31.85 13.32
C LYS A 82 15.13 30.78 14.27
N SER A 83 13.82 30.71 14.48
CA SER A 83 13.19 29.67 15.28
C SER A 83 11.83 29.28 14.74
N PHE A 84 11.37 28.08 15.09
CA PHE A 84 9.99 27.67 14.87
C PHE A 84 9.45 26.90 16.07
N THR A 85 8.14 26.95 16.22
CA THR A 85 7.37 26.11 17.15
C THR A 85 6.41 25.25 16.36
N GLY A 86 6.01 24.10 16.90
CA GLY A 86 5.17 23.18 16.17
C GLY A 86 4.70 22.01 16.99
N GLU A 87 3.97 21.13 16.35
CA GLU A 87 3.41 19.92 16.94
C GLU A 87 3.51 18.76 15.94
N TRP A 88 3.44 17.54 16.45
CA TRP A 88 3.42 16.34 15.62
C TRP A 88 2.55 15.24 16.20
N ARG A 89 2.17 14.29 15.34
CA ARG A 89 1.47 13.06 15.69
C ARG A 89 1.82 11.93 14.73
N TRP A 90 1.56 10.68 15.09
CA TRP A 90 1.66 9.61 14.10
C TRP A 90 0.47 9.66 13.13
N GLN A 91 0.69 9.20 11.90
CA GLN A 91 -0.37 9.16 10.90
C GLN A 91 -1.55 8.29 11.40
N GLY A 92 -2.77 8.81 11.26
CA GLY A 92 -3.99 8.14 11.72
C GLY A 92 -4.36 8.42 13.18
N GLU A 93 -3.50 9.09 13.94
CA GLU A 93 -3.84 9.52 15.29
C GLU A 93 -4.62 10.84 15.25
N THR A 94 -5.56 10.99 16.18
CA THR A 94 -6.36 12.22 16.32
C THR A 94 -5.74 13.23 17.28
N THR A 95 -4.78 12.80 18.12
CA THR A 95 -4.16 13.62 19.16
C THR A 95 -2.70 13.87 18.88
N ASN A 96 -2.25 15.09 19.21
CA ASN A 96 -0.83 15.46 19.12
C ASN A 96 -0.02 14.69 20.16
N ARG A 97 1.18 14.25 19.77
CA ARG A 97 2.11 13.49 20.61
C ARG A 97 3.13 14.37 21.31
N GLY A 98 3.38 15.58 20.81
CA GLY A 98 4.22 16.54 21.50
C GLY A 98 4.57 17.77 20.69
N ASN A 99 5.24 18.71 21.37
CA ASN A 99 5.74 19.94 20.78
C ASN A 99 7.04 19.67 20.02
N TRP A 100 7.16 20.22 18.81
CA TRP A 100 8.36 20.20 18.00
C TRP A 100 8.87 21.63 17.83
N THR A 101 9.96 21.95 18.52
CA THR A 101 10.60 23.27 18.43
C THR A 101 11.93 23.15 17.71
N GLY A 102 12.31 24.19 16.96
CA GLY A 102 13.61 24.25 16.29
C GLY A 102 14.23 25.63 16.29
N THR A 103 15.56 25.68 16.32
CA THR A 103 16.36 26.89 16.15
C THR A 103 17.32 26.71 14.98
N LEU A 104 17.45 27.73 14.15
CA LEU A 104 18.32 27.72 12.98
C LEU A 104 19.77 27.59 13.43
N LYS A 105 20.41 26.49 13.03
CA LYS A 105 21.83 26.21 13.28
C LYS A 105 22.71 26.80 12.18
N SER A 106 22.24 26.77 10.94
CA SER A 106 22.94 27.30 9.75
C SER A 106 21.93 27.62 8.66
N ASP A 107 22.02 28.79 8.05
CA ASP A 107 21.23 29.22 6.89
C ASP A 107 21.85 28.79 5.54
N ALA A 108 23.07 28.25 5.56
CA ALA A 108 23.70 27.67 4.38
C ALA A 108 22.83 26.57 3.77
N PHE A 109 22.78 26.54 2.42
CA PHE A 109 22.04 25.54 1.65
C PHE A 109 22.50 24.13 2.04
N PRO A 110 21.66 23.30 2.68
CA PRO A 110 22.12 22.02 3.21
C PRO A 110 22.29 21.00 2.10
N SER A 111 23.31 20.15 2.20
CA SER A 111 23.38 18.91 1.42
C SER A 111 22.49 17.86 2.09
N LEU A 112 21.49 17.37 1.35
CA LEU A 112 20.62 16.29 1.82
C LEU A 112 21.24 14.92 1.47
N LYS A 113 21.04 13.95 2.33
CA LYS A 113 21.33 12.53 2.06
C LYS A 113 20.37 11.99 1.00
N MET A 114 19.14 12.51 0.98
CA MET A 114 18.09 12.18 0.01
C MET A 114 18.34 12.69 -1.42
N ASP A 115 19.20 13.70 -1.63
CA ASP A 115 19.55 14.22 -2.97
C ASP A 115 20.27 13.20 -3.88
N LYS A 116 20.46 11.97 -3.39
CA LYS A 116 21.23 10.92 -4.06
C LYS A 116 20.42 10.02 -4.98
N TRP A 117 19.08 10.03 -4.93
CA TRP A 117 18.33 9.27 -5.94
C TRP A 117 18.22 10.09 -7.22
N SER A 118 19.30 10.10 -8.00
CA SER A 118 19.26 10.48 -9.41
C SER A 118 19.69 9.31 -10.26
N GLY A 119 18.95 9.04 -11.33
CA GLY A 119 19.21 7.90 -12.19
C GLY A 119 18.62 8.09 -13.58
N GLN A 120 19.23 7.42 -14.55
CA GLN A 120 18.64 7.30 -15.88
C GLN A 120 17.91 5.95 -15.98
N TYR A 121 16.68 6.02 -16.46
CA TYR A 121 15.75 4.91 -16.57
C TYR A 121 15.39 4.68 -18.02
N GLU A 122 15.32 3.42 -18.44
CA GLU A 122 14.77 3.08 -19.74
C GLU A 122 13.28 2.72 -19.59
N PHE A 123 12.40 3.63 -19.98
CA PHE A 123 10.95 3.48 -19.92
C PHE A 123 10.44 2.73 -21.14
N LYS A 124 9.92 1.51 -20.97
CA LYS A 124 9.33 0.70 -22.04
C LYS A 124 7.84 0.53 -21.85
N SER A 125 7.04 0.84 -22.87
CA SER A 125 5.61 0.53 -22.89
C SER A 125 5.31 -0.76 -23.68
N TYR A 126 4.29 -1.51 -23.28
CA TYR A 126 3.90 -2.79 -23.90
C TYR A 126 2.39 -2.84 -24.20
N PRO A 127 1.93 -3.49 -25.29
CA PRO A 127 2.69 -4.40 -26.16
C PRO A 127 3.39 -3.74 -27.37
N ASN A 128 2.92 -2.59 -27.86
CA ASN A 128 3.48 -1.90 -29.05
C ASN A 128 4.10 -0.53 -28.69
N GLY A 129 4.73 -0.44 -27.53
CA GLY A 129 5.08 0.84 -26.95
C GLY A 129 6.40 1.44 -27.41
N PHE A 130 6.65 2.66 -26.94
CA PHE A 130 7.91 3.38 -27.11
C PHE A 130 8.90 3.00 -26.01
N THR A 131 10.18 3.14 -26.34
CA THR A 131 11.28 3.16 -25.37
C THR A 131 11.80 4.59 -25.27
N LYS A 132 11.90 5.14 -24.05
CA LYS A 132 12.53 6.44 -23.81
C LYS A 132 13.45 6.41 -22.61
N LYS A 133 14.53 7.18 -22.66
CA LYS A 133 15.34 7.45 -21.47
C LYS A 133 14.72 8.55 -20.63
N LEU A 134 14.61 8.32 -19.32
CA LEU A 134 14.11 9.25 -18.32
C LEU A 134 15.22 9.50 -17.29
N ASN A 135 15.71 10.72 -17.18
CA ASN A 135 16.56 11.13 -16.06
C ASN A 135 15.64 11.56 -14.93
N LEU A 136 15.67 10.86 -13.81
CA LEU A 136 14.77 11.07 -12.68
C LEU A 136 15.58 11.40 -11.43
N GLN A 137 15.08 12.35 -10.65
CA GLN A 137 15.63 12.80 -9.38
C GLN A 137 14.52 12.79 -8.32
N GLN A 138 14.83 12.35 -7.11
CA GLN A 138 13.93 12.49 -5.97
C GLN A 138 14.17 13.80 -5.22
N LYS A 139 13.08 14.47 -4.83
CA LYS A 139 13.03 15.66 -3.99
C LYS A 139 11.96 15.49 -2.90
N GLY A 140 12.36 15.06 -1.70
CA GLY A 140 11.41 14.63 -0.67
C GLY A 140 10.57 13.43 -1.13
N PHE A 141 9.24 13.52 -1.07
CA PHE A 141 8.35 12.51 -1.68
C PHE A 141 8.05 12.77 -3.15
N ASN A 142 8.60 13.83 -3.76
CA ASN A 142 8.38 14.10 -5.18
C ASN A 142 9.48 13.43 -6.01
N LEU A 143 9.10 12.94 -7.19
CA LEU A 143 10.01 12.48 -8.22
C LEU A 143 9.90 13.45 -9.39
N GLU A 144 10.98 14.11 -9.74
CA GLU A 144 11.06 15.04 -10.87
C GLU A 144 12.06 14.50 -11.88
N GLY A 145 11.70 14.53 -13.16
CA GLY A 145 12.58 14.02 -14.19
C GLY A 145 12.39 14.68 -15.53
N LYS A 146 13.29 14.39 -16.46
CA LYS A 146 13.19 14.77 -17.86
C LYS A 146 13.48 13.58 -18.75
N PHE A 147 12.61 13.35 -19.72
CA PHE A 147 12.88 12.43 -20.81
C PHE A 147 13.98 13.00 -21.71
N GLU A 148 14.61 12.14 -22.51
CA GLU A 148 15.66 12.55 -23.47
C GLU A 148 15.18 13.56 -24.53
N ASP A 149 13.86 13.63 -24.76
CA ASP A 149 13.23 14.65 -25.62
C ASP A 149 12.93 15.98 -24.88
N GLY A 150 13.44 16.13 -23.65
CA GLY A 150 13.31 17.33 -22.84
C GLY A 150 12.00 17.46 -22.06
N LYS A 151 11.05 16.53 -22.24
CA LYS A 151 9.74 16.60 -21.57
C LYS A 151 9.85 16.27 -20.09
N SER A 152 9.20 17.08 -19.26
CA SER A 152 9.18 16.87 -17.81
C SER A 152 8.32 15.68 -17.42
N PHE A 153 8.79 14.97 -16.40
CA PHE A 153 8.09 13.95 -15.65
C PHE A 153 7.96 14.43 -14.21
N THR A 154 6.78 14.28 -13.63
CA THR A 154 6.57 14.52 -12.19
C THR A 154 5.75 13.37 -11.63
N ALA A 155 6.12 12.91 -10.43
CA ALA A 155 5.34 11.96 -9.67
C ALA A 155 5.50 12.17 -8.17
N LYS A 156 4.64 11.53 -7.37
CA LYS A 156 4.73 11.53 -5.91
C LYS A 156 4.84 10.10 -5.38
N LEU A 157 5.81 9.86 -4.51
CA LEU A 157 5.94 8.63 -3.71
C LEU A 157 4.81 8.58 -2.69
N ASP A 158 4.23 7.40 -2.52
CA ASP A 158 3.34 7.15 -1.41
C ASP A 158 4.12 7.14 -0.09
N THR A 159 3.39 7.32 1.00
CA THR A 159 3.82 7.28 2.39
C THR A 159 4.55 6.01 2.79
N ASP A 160 4.32 4.89 2.10
CA ASP A 160 5.06 3.64 2.34
C ASP A 160 6.44 3.58 1.67
N LEU A 161 6.79 4.60 0.85
CA LEU A 161 8.00 4.72 0.04
C LEU A 161 8.28 3.50 -0.87
N LYS A 162 7.27 2.65 -1.10
CA LYS A 162 7.35 1.42 -1.90
C LYS A 162 6.49 1.51 -3.17
N THR A 163 5.55 2.44 -3.20
CA THR A 163 4.66 2.70 -4.34
C THR A 163 4.81 4.14 -4.83
N VAL A 164 4.88 4.35 -6.15
CA VAL A 164 4.73 5.70 -6.71
C VAL A 164 3.25 5.90 -6.97
N ALA A 165 2.67 6.87 -6.28
CA ALA A 165 1.24 7.05 -6.16
C ALA A 165 0.64 7.57 -7.48
N TYR A 166 1.18 8.66 -8.05
CA TYR A 166 0.60 9.31 -9.25
C TYR A 166 1.66 10.14 -9.97
N GLY A 167 1.54 10.29 -11.29
CA GLY A 167 2.42 11.12 -12.12
C GLY A 167 1.88 11.29 -13.55
N SER A 168 2.43 12.22 -14.33
CA SER A 168 2.05 12.35 -15.74
C SER A 168 3.24 12.78 -16.62
N PHE A 169 3.14 12.46 -17.91
CA PHE A 169 4.10 12.90 -18.91
C PHE A 169 3.47 12.95 -20.30
N TYR A 170 4.19 13.55 -21.25
CA TYR A 170 3.74 13.64 -22.64
C TYR A 170 4.60 12.77 -23.57
N ASN A 171 3.95 12.07 -24.50
CA ASN A 171 4.61 11.49 -25.68
C ASN A 171 3.95 12.05 -26.94
N GLY A 172 4.71 12.73 -27.80
CA GLY A 172 4.14 13.64 -28.80
C GLY A 172 3.19 14.65 -28.14
N ASN A 173 1.98 14.79 -28.69
CA ASN A 173 0.90 15.64 -28.15
C ASN A 173 -0.03 14.88 -27.19
N THR A 174 0.30 13.64 -26.83
CA THR A 174 -0.53 12.80 -25.97
C THR A 174 -0.02 12.81 -24.54
N GLN A 175 -0.88 13.18 -23.59
CA GLN A 175 -0.60 13.06 -22.16
C GLN A 175 -0.91 11.65 -21.66
N TYR A 176 -0.06 11.12 -20.80
CA TYR A 176 -0.20 9.84 -20.11
C TYR A 176 -0.18 10.10 -18.60
N ASN A 177 -1.12 9.49 -17.89
CA ASN A 177 -1.16 9.46 -16.43
C ASN A 177 -0.66 8.11 -15.93
N LEU A 178 0.09 8.13 -14.82
CA LEU A 178 0.49 6.96 -14.06
C LEU A 178 -0.65 6.58 -13.12
N TYR A 179 -1.20 5.37 -13.28
CA TYR A 179 -2.36 4.89 -12.52
C TYR A 179 -1.97 4.05 -11.32
N LYS A 180 -0.94 3.22 -11.48
CA LYS A 180 -0.41 2.36 -10.42
C LYS A 180 1.01 2.00 -10.74
N SER A 181 1.88 1.99 -9.74
CA SER A 181 3.23 1.48 -9.94
C SER A 181 3.82 0.93 -8.66
N TYR A 182 4.76 0.00 -8.80
CA TYR A 182 5.48 -0.61 -7.71
C TYR A 182 6.93 -0.84 -8.12
N ILE A 183 7.82 -0.70 -7.14
CA ILE A 183 9.24 -0.96 -7.33
C ILE A 183 9.49 -2.43 -6.99
N LYS A 184 10.12 -3.18 -7.90
CA LYS A 184 10.50 -4.58 -7.67
C LYS A 184 12.01 -4.73 -7.72
N SER A 185 12.52 -5.43 -6.72
CA SER A 185 13.90 -5.90 -6.70
C SER A 185 14.02 -7.19 -7.51
N GLU A 186 15.00 -7.27 -8.44
CA GLU A 186 15.23 -8.50 -9.22
C GLU A 186 16.08 -9.52 -8.46
N ASN A 187 16.89 -9.08 -7.49
CA ASN A 187 17.69 -9.95 -6.61
C ASN A 187 17.89 -9.33 -5.23
N SER A 188 18.33 -10.11 -4.24
CA SER A 188 18.50 -9.68 -2.84
C SER A 188 19.43 -8.48 -2.63
N GLU A 189 20.16 -8.06 -3.65
CA GLU A 189 21.20 -7.03 -3.55
C GLU A 189 20.87 -5.78 -4.36
N ASN A 190 19.99 -5.85 -5.36
CA ASN A 190 19.72 -4.74 -6.28
C ASN A 190 18.24 -4.51 -6.56
N ILE A 191 17.89 -3.23 -6.64
CA ILE A 191 16.62 -2.77 -7.22
C ILE A 191 16.87 -2.37 -8.64
N THR A 192 16.19 -3.04 -9.56
CA THR A 192 16.48 -2.91 -10.98
C THR A 192 15.28 -2.57 -11.83
N VAL A 193 14.03 -2.75 -11.36
CA VAL A 193 12.86 -2.48 -12.22
C VAL A 193 11.69 -1.85 -11.48
N TRP A 194 11.21 -0.74 -12.03
CA TRP A 194 9.97 -0.09 -11.67
C TRP A 194 8.88 -0.51 -12.65
N TYR A 195 7.77 -1.09 -12.16
CA TYR A 195 6.66 -1.53 -12.98
C TYR A 195 5.43 -0.67 -12.72
N GLY A 196 4.57 -0.51 -13.73
CA GLY A 196 3.27 0.09 -13.49
C GLY A 196 2.34 0.09 -14.70
N GLU A 197 1.24 0.80 -14.55
CA GLU A 197 0.25 1.07 -15.59
C GLU A 197 0.18 2.57 -15.86
N ILE A 198 0.32 2.94 -17.12
CA ILE A 198 0.04 4.27 -17.63
C ILE A 198 -1.22 4.21 -18.49
N GLY A 199 -1.95 5.30 -18.58
CA GLY A 199 -3.09 5.40 -19.47
C GLY A 199 -3.15 6.78 -20.10
N LYS A 200 -3.66 6.82 -21.33
CA LYS A 200 -3.77 8.06 -22.08
C LYS A 200 -4.89 8.90 -21.47
N VAL A 201 -4.64 10.19 -21.27
CA VAL A 201 -5.65 11.10 -20.73
C VAL A 201 -6.85 11.14 -21.67
N ASN A 202 -8.05 11.05 -21.10
CA ASN A 202 -9.34 11.00 -21.80
C ASN A 202 -9.58 9.72 -22.63
N THR A 203 -8.86 8.63 -22.36
CA THR A 203 -9.21 7.31 -22.91
C THR A 203 -9.26 6.25 -21.81
N ALA A 204 -9.95 5.14 -22.08
CA ALA A 204 -9.91 3.95 -21.22
C ALA A 204 -8.66 3.09 -21.45
N GLU A 205 -7.77 3.50 -22.36
CA GLU A 205 -6.61 2.72 -22.78
C GLU A 205 -5.55 2.75 -21.67
N LYS A 206 -5.17 1.55 -21.21
CA LYS A 206 -4.10 1.34 -20.24
C LYS A 206 -3.00 0.49 -20.84
N VAL A 207 -1.78 0.90 -20.60
CA VAL A 207 -0.55 0.31 -21.10
C VAL A 207 0.36 0.02 -19.91
N LYS A 208 0.87 -1.21 -19.85
CA LYS A 208 1.86 -1.59 -18.83
C LYS A 208 3.21 -1.04 -19.22
N PHE A 209 3.98 -0.60 -18.23
CA PHE A 209 5.37 -0.21 -18.43
C PHE A 209 6.32 -0.90 -17.45
N SER A 210 7.58 -0.95 -17.85
CA SER A 210 8.71 -1.25 -16.98
C SER A 210 9.80 -0.23 -17.22
N ALA A 211 10.40 0.29 -16.14
CA ALA A 211 11.54 1.18 -16.15
C ALA A 211 12.73 0.49 -15.48
N LYS A 212 13.77 0.19 -16.26
CA LYS A 212 14.98 -0.46 -15.75
C LYS A 212 16.02 0.59 -15.37
N PHE A 213 16.64 0.41 -14.20
CA PHE A 213 17.77 1.23 -13.77
C PHE A 213 18.99 0.96 -14.68
N LEU A 214 19.57 2.01 -15.27
CA LEU A 214 20.83 1.85 -16.03
C LEU A 214 22.04 1.65 -15.11
N LYS A 215 21.97 2.12 -13.87
CA LYS A 215 22.91 1.81 -12.79
C LYS A 215 22.14 1.16 -11.63
N PRO A 216 22.37 -0.12 -11.31
CA PRO A 216 21.67 -0.80 -10.22
C PRO A 216 21.87 -0.06 -8.89
N MET A 217 20.80 0.09 -8.12
CA MET A 217 20.84 0.59 -6.74
C MET A 217 20.91 -0.61 -5.79
N THR A 218 21.80 -0.55 -4.81
CA THR A 218 21.89 -1.61 -3.80
C THR A 218 20.66 -1.58 -2.88
N VAL A 219 20.29 -2.74 -2.33
CA VAL A 219 19.20 -2.82 -1.33
C VAL A 219 19.53 -1.98 -0.09
N ALA A 220 20.79 -1.87 0.31
CA ALA A 220 21.21 -1.02 1.42
C ALA A 220 20.96 0.47 1.14
N GLU A 221 21.30 0.94 -0.06
CA GLU A 221 21.00 2.31 -0.50
C GLU A 221 19.48 2.56 -0.46
N PHE A 222 18.66 1.67 -1.03
CA PHE A 222 17.21 1.82 -1.00
C PHE A 222 16.60 1.74 0.40
N THR A 223 17.10 0.85 1.24
CA THR A 223 16.63 0.66 2.63
C THR A 223 16.93 1.91 3.46
N SER A 224 18.10 2.51 3.25
CA SER A 224 18.46 3.79 3.88
C SER A 224 17.57 4.95 3.41
N LEU A 225 17.10 4.92 2.16
CA LEU A 225 16.22 5.94 1.57
C LEU A 225 14.76 5.81 2.06
N THR A 226 14.30 4.57 2.28
CA THR A 226 12.93 4.29 2.72
C THR A 226 12.77 4.29 4.24
N GLY A 227 13.86 4.45 4.99
CA GLY A 227 13.87 4.45 6.46
C GLY A 227 13.38 3.15 7.10
N GLY A 228 13.10 2.11 6.32
CA GLY A 228 12.52 0.85 6.79
C GLY A 228 13.59 -0.19 7.06
N ASN A 229 13.42 -1.00 8.11
CA ASN A 229 14.25 -2.19 8.32
C ASN A 229 13.71 -3.32 7.40
N SER A 230 14.20 -3.40 6.16
CA SER A 230 13.70 -4.35 5.16
C SER A 230 14.27 -5.76 5.38
N THR A 231 13.60 -6.56 6.20
CA THR A 231 13.88 -8.01 6.33
C THR A 231 12.94 -8.89 5.51
N SER A 232 12.02 -8.32 4.72
CA SER A 232 11.15 -9.11 3.83
C SER A 232 11.66 -9.13 2.39
N THR A 233 12.81 -9.75 2.15
CA THR A 233 13.17 -10.27 0.83
C THR A 233 12.39 -11.56 0.59
N THR A 234 11.31 -11.47 -0.19
CA THR A 234 10.71 -12.68 -0.79
C THR A 234 11.67 -13.23 -1.83
N ASN A 235 12.53 -14.15 -1.42
CA ASN A 235 13.44 -14.88 -2.31
C ASN A 235 12.63 -15.73 -3.28
N TYR A 236 12.71 -15.43 -4.58
CA TYR A 236 12.38 -16.37 -5.65
C TYR A 236 13.68 -16.96 -6.18
N THR A 237 14.09 -18.09 -5.63
CA THR A 237 15.23 -18.85 -6.18
C THR A 237 14.74 -19.62 -7.40
N LYS A 238 15.18 -19.20 -8.59
CA LYS A 238 15.01 -19.98 -9.82
C LYS A 238 16.04 -21.11 -9.81
N ALA A 239 15.57 -22.34 -9.63
CA ALA A 239 16.42 -23.53 -9.72
C ALA A 239 16.98 -23.65 -11.13
N THR A 240 18.31 -23.52 -11.26
CA THR A 240 19.05 -24.02 -12.43
C THR A 240 20.22 -24.83 -11.87
N GLY A 241 20.20 -26.13 -12.13
CA GLY A 241 21.18 -27.07 -11.61
C GLY A 241 22.52 -27.02 -12.33
N GLY A 242 23.53 -27.52 -11.62
CA GLY A 242 24.76 -28.08 -12.18
C GLY A 242 25.97 -27.14 -12.22
N LEU A 243 26.86 -27.22 -11.22
CA LEU A 243 28.17 -27.85 -11.42
C LEU A 243 28.91 -28.06 -10.10
N THR A 244 29.55 -29.21 -10.03
CA THR A 244 30.29 -29.80 -8.90
C THR A 244 31.65 -29.11 -8.72
N THR A 245 32.02 -28.80 -7.48
CA THR A 245 33.45 -28.82 -7.10
C THR A 245 33.59 -29.23 -5.65
N VAL A 246 34.41 -30.26 -5.46
CA VAL A 246 34.72 -30.93 -4.21
C VAL A 246 35.61 -30.03 -3.36
N SER A 247 35.24 -29.86 -2.09
CA SER A 247 36.16 -29.46 -1.03
C SER A 247 35.70 -30.13 0.27
N GLN A 248 36.54 -31.04 0.76
CA GLN A 248 36.37 -31.76 2.01
C GLN A 248 36.62 -30.82 3.20
N GLY A 249 35.88 -31.00 4.29
CA GLY A 249 36.38 -30.62 5.61
C GLY A 249 35.35 -30.04 6.58
N LEU A 250 35.15 -30.78 7.67
CA LEU A 250 34.69 -30.35 9.00
C LEU A 250 33.18 -30.16 9.19
N SER A 251 32.54 -31.26 9.60
CA SER A 251 31.22 -31.30 10.21
C SER A 251 31.23 -30.65 11.61
N ASN A 252 30.75 -29.41 11.70
CA ASN A 252 30.20 -28.87 12.95
C ASN A 252 28.70 -29.15 12.97
N PRO A 253 28.14 -29.85 13.97
CA PRO A 253 26.69 -29.92 14.14
C PRO A 253 26.23 -28.57 14.68
N SER A 254 26.04 -27.60 13.77
CA SER A 254 25.30 -26.39 14.03
C SER A 254 23.84 -26.78 14.23
N SER A 255 23.47 -27.13 15.46
CA SER A 255 22.07 -27.13 15.89
C SER A 255 21.56 -25.70 15.78
N SER A 256 20.97 -25.38 14.64
CA SER A 256 20.23 -24.14 14.46
C SER A 256 19.09 -24.16 15.47
N ILE A 257 19.20 -23.34 16.51
CA ILE A 257 18.12 -23.12 17.46
C ILE A 257 17.02 -22.42 16.67
N LYS A 258 16.07 -23.20 16.13
CA LYS A 258 14.82 -22.65 15.62
C LYS A 258 14.12 -22.04 16.83
N THR A 259 14.02 -20.72 16.85
CA THR A 259 13.16 -20.03 17.81
C THR A 259 11.76 -20.61 17.68
N LYS A 260 11.26 -21.20 18.77
CA LYS A 260 9.95 -21.84 18.84
C LYS A 260 8.90 -20.79 18.44
N LYS A 261 8.24 -20.99 17.29
CA LYS A 261 7.06 -20.20 16.94
C LYS A 261 5.93 -20.77 17.77
N ASP A 262 5.35 -19.99 18.66
CA ASP A 262 4.29 -20.49 19.53
C ASP A 262 2.91 -20.23 18.92
N TYR A 263 2.49 -21.11 18.01
CA TYR A 263 1.12 -21.15 17.52
C TYR A 263 0.22 -22.09 18.32
N GLU A 264 0.63 -22.49 19.53
CA GLU A 264 -0.22 -23.31 20.39
C GLU A 264 -1.47 -22.52 20.78
N GLY A 265 -2.62 -23.20 20.83
CA GLY A 265 -3.88 -22.62 21.26
C GLY A 265 -5.07 -23.01 20.37
N ARG A 266 -6.23 -22.46 20.72
CA ARG A 266 -7.48 -22.75 20.03
C ARG A 266 -7.78 -21.66 19.01
N TYR A 267 -7.95 -22.05 17.75
CA TYR A 267 -8.29 -21.15 16.67
C TYR A 267 -9.77 -21.30 16.32
N ARG A 268 -10.48 -20.18 16.30
CA ARG A 268 -11.88 -20.10 15.86
C ARG A 268 -11.92 -19.38 14.53
N ILE A 269 -12.58 -20.00 13.55
CA ILE A 269 -12.77 -19.42 12.22
C ILE A 269 -14.25 -19.33 11.93
N THR A 270 -14.72 -18.12 11.64
CA THR A 270 -16.12 -17.81 11.41
C THR A 270 -16.30 -17.39 9.95
N LEU A 271 -17.14 -18.10 9.19
CA LEU A 271 -17.69 -17.58 7.94
C LEU A 271 -18.84 -16.65 8.30
N THR A 272 -18.69 -15.35 8.01
CA THR A 272 -19.59 -14.32 8.51
C THR A 272 -20.74 -14.07 7.55
N HIS A 273 -20.45 -13.80 6.27
CA HIS A 273 -21.46 -13.40 5.30
C HIS A 273 -21.03 -13.69 3.86
N ILE A 274 -22.01 -13.81 2.97
CA ILE A 274 -21.82 -13.74 1.53
C ILE A 274 -22.19 -12.34 1.08
N LYS A 275 -21.34 -11.74 0.23
CA LYS A 275 -21.63 -10.50 -0.49
C LYS A 275 -21.60 -10.78 -1.98
N ALA A 276 -22.51 -10.17 -2.71
CA ALA A 276 -22.45 -10.12 -4.16
C ALA A 276 -22.75 -8.70 -4.62
N ASP A 277 -22.11 -8.32 -5.71
CA ASP A 277 -22.38 -7.10 -6.44
C ASP A 277 -22.88 -7.45 -7.81
N ILE A 278 -23.76 -6.59 -8.29
CA ILE A 278 -24.59 -6.84 -9.44
C ILE A 278 -24.78 -5.49 -10.10
N ASP A 279 -23.72 -4.98 -10.71
CA ASP A 279 -23.68 -3.63 -11.29
C ASP A 279 -24.54 -3.51 -12.58
N THR A 280 -25.37 -4.51 -12.89
CA THR A 280 -26.29 -4.51 -14.04
C THR A 280 -27.75 -4.18 -13.66
N PHE A 281 -28.01 -3.71 -12.43
CA PHE A 281 -29.36 -3.41 -11.93
C PHE A 281 -29.90 -2.01 -12.22
N PHE A 282 -29.09 -1.08 -12.72
CA PHE A 282 -29.50 0.34 -12.76
C PHE A 282 -30.39 0.78 -13.93
N TYR A 283 -30.97 -0.13 -14.71
CA TYR A 283 -31.84 0.28 -15.83
C TYR A 283 -33.35 0.12 -15.61
N ASP A 284 -33.81 -0.39 -14.46
CA ASP A 284 -35.26 -0.45 -14.19
C ASP A 284 -35.58 -0.27 -12.69
N LEU A 285 -35.24 0.91 -12.17
CA LEU A 285 -35.49 1.33 -10.78
C LEU A 285 -36.99 1.42 -10.42
N ASP A 286 -37.87 1.42 -11.42
CA ASP A 286 -39.33 1.59 -11.23
C ASP A 286 -40.06 0.26 -10.97
N ASN A 287 -39.36 -0.88 -10.98
CA ASN A 287 -39.98 -2.19 -10.75
C ASN A 287 -39.43 -2.87 -9.48
N PRO A 288 -40.01 -2.62 -8.29
CA PRO A 288 -39.57 -3.18 -7.01
C PRO A 288 -39.70 -4.72 -6.89
N LEU A 289 -40.10 -5.42 -7.97
CA LEU A 289 -40.34 -6.86 -7.99
C LEU A 289 -39.18 -7.70 -8.57
N THR A 290 -38.06 -7.12 -9.05
CA THR A 290 -37.15 -7.82 -9.98
C THR A 290 -35.73 -8.16 -9.52
N SER A 291 -35.29 -7.87 -8.28
CA SER A 291 -33.92 -8.22 -7.85
C SER A 291 -33.85 -9.24 -6.71
N ASN A 292 -34.66 -10.31 -6.77
CA ASN A 292 -34.38 -11.49 -5.95
C ASN A 292 -33.11 -12.16 -6.49
N VAL A 293 -32.02 -12.03 -5.75
CA VAL A 293 -30.75 -12.67 -6.04
C VAL A 293 -30.63 -13.87 -5.16
N ASP A 294 -30.79 -15.02 -5.79
CA ASP A 294 -30.71 -16.32 -5.16
C ASP A 294 -29.26 -16.78 -5.23
N VAL A 295 -28.71 -17.24 -4.11
CA VAL A 295 -27.35 -17.75 -4.02
C VAL A 295 -27.36 -19.15 -3.44
N PHE A 296 -26.60 -20.05 -4.04
CA PHE A 296 -26.45 -21.44 -3.58
C PHE A 296 -25.05 -21.96 -3.91
N GLY A 297 -24.66 -23.07 -3.29
CA GLY A 297 -23.34 -23.67 -3.44
C GLY A 297 -22.72 -24.05 -2.11
N THR A 298 -21.40 -24.08 -2.06
CA THR A 298 -20.66 -24.52 -0.87
C THR A 298 -19.56 -23.54 -0.48
N ALA A 299 -19.29 -23.46 0.82
CA ALA A 299 -18.16 -22.75 1.37
C ALA A 299 -17.61 -23.48 2.59
N GLY A 300 -16.30 -23.38 2.79
CA GLY A 300 -15.64 -24.10 3.85
C GLY A 300 -14.26 -23.58 4.18
N VAL A 301 -13.71 -24.16 5.24
CA VAL A 301 -12.41 -23.81 5.78
C VAL A 301 -11.65 -25.09 6.13
N ARG A 302 -10.39 -25.14 5.71
CA ARG A 302 -9.41 -26.15 6.13
C ARG A 302 -8.23 -25.45 6.79
N MET A 303 -7.53 -26.17 7.65
CA MET A 303 -6.32 -25.67 8.29
C MET A 303 -5.18 -26.65 8.08
N TYR A 304 -3.99 -26.15 7.81
CA TYR A 304 -2.81 -26.95 7.52
C TYR A 304 -1.61 -26.49 8.35
N GLY A 305 -0.85 -27.43 8.88
CA GLY A 305 0.52 -27.19 9.35
C GLY A 305 1.50 -27.48 8.22
N LYS A 306 2.32 -26.51 7.82
CA LYS A 306 3.37 -26.71 6.82
C LYS A 306 4.66 -27.15 7.48
N SER A 307 4.89 -28.46 7.46
CA SER A 307 6.20 -29.04 7.78
C SER A 307 7.15 -28.90 6.59
N THR A 308 8.44 -29.19 6.81
CA THR A 308 9.45 -29.22 5.73
C THR A 308 9.17 -30.28 4.66
N SER A 309 8.45 -31.35 5.01
CA SER A 309 8.21 -32.51 4.14
C SER A 309 6.83 -32.54 3.50
N SER A 310 5.81 -31.93 4.11
CA SER A 310 4.43 -31.97 3.62
C SER A 310 3.50 -30.99 4.35
N ASN A 311 2.34 -30.73 3.73
CA ASN A 311 1.22 -30.06 4.40
C ASN A 311 0.42 -31.11 5.18
N VAL A 312 0.33 -30.95 6.49
CA VAL A 312 -0.49 -31.80 7.37
C VAL A 312 -1.83 -31.11 7.60
N GLU A 313 -2.93 -31.72 7.17
CA GLU A 313 -4.28 -31.19 7.46
C GLU A 313 -4.61 -31.36 8.94
N ILE A 314 -4.97 -30.26 9.59
CA ILE A 314 -5.38 -30.24 10.99
C ILE A 314 -6.89 -30.44 11.03
N LYS A 315 -7.32 -31.50 11.71
CA LYS A 315 -8.76 -31.80 11.85
C LYS A 315 -9.43 -30.79 12.77
N ALA A 316 -10.60 -30.34 12.37
CA ALA A 316 -11.44 -29.50 13.21
C ALA A 316 -11.91 -30.27 14.46
N ILE A 317 -12.13 -29.53 15.56
CA ILE A 317 -12.66 -30.07 16.81
C ILE A 317 -13.99 -30.78 16.53
N GLY A 318 -14.12 -32.00 17.05
CA GLY A 318 -15.30 -32.85 16.86
C GLY A 318 -15.42 -33.46 15.46
N ASN A 319 -14.34 -33.52 14.67
CA ASN A 319 -14.34 -34.02 13.30
C ASN A 319 -15.40 -33.34 12.40
N LYS A 320 -15.68 -32.05 12.68
CA LYS A 320 -16.57 -31.25 11.83
C LYS A 320 -16.05 -31.26 10.39
N LYS A 321 -16.96 -31.44 9.43
CA LYS A 321 -16.61 -31.36 8.01
C LYS A 321 -16.09 -29.95 7.70
N PRO A 322 -15.08 -29.81 6.83
CA PRO A 322 -14.57 -28.50 6.41
C PRO A 322 -15.62 -27.59 5.77
N ARG A 323 -16.69 -28.18 5.22
CA ARG A 323 -17.79 -27.47 4.57
C ARG A 323 -18.75 -26.92 5.63
N LEU A 324 -18.77 -25.60 5.79
CA LEU A 324 -19.54 -24.88 6.81
C LEU A 324 -20.86 -24.31 6.27
N TRP A 325 -20.91 -24.03 4.97
CA TRP A 325 -22.10 -23.56 4.27
C TRP A 325 -22.30 -24.46 3.04
N ASP A 326 -23.51 -25.00 2.91
CA ASP A 326 -23.88 -25.95 1.87
C ASP A 326 -25.37 -25.76 1.58
N ILE A 327 -25.66 -25.00 0.52
CA ILE A 327 -27.01 -24.61 0.13
C ILE A 327 -27.28 -25.17 -1.26
N SER A 328 -28.39 -25.88 -1.39
CA SER A 328 -28.79 -26.51 -2.65
C SER A 328 -29.41 -25.50 -3.62
N SER A 329 -29.35 -25.80 -4.92
CA SER A 329 -30.05 -25.00 -5.94
C SER A 329 -31.58 -25.06 -5.83
N SER A 330 -32.13 -26.09 -5.17
CA SER A 330 -33.56 -26.24 -4.91
C SER A 330 -34.08 -25.36 -3.76
N ASP A 331 -33.19 -24.87 -2.90
CA ASP A 331 -33.54 -24.01 -1.76
C ASP A 331 -32.45 -22.92 -1.58
N PRO A 332 -32.32 -21.99 -2.55
CA PRO A 332 -31.28 -20.98 -2.51
C PRO A 332 -31.57 -19.92 -1.45
N VAL A 333 -30.51 -19.28 -0.95
CA VAL A 333 -30.66 -18.14 -0.03
C VAL A 333 -30.84 -16.85 -0.81
N LYS A 334 -31.80 -16.03 -0.39
CA LYS A 334 -32.02 -14.70 -0.97
C LYS A 334 -31.08 -13.69 -0.33
N LEU A 335 -30.29 -12.99 -1.14
CA LEU A 335 -29.52 -11.86 -0.63
C LEU A 335 -30.47 -10.68 -0.36
N LYS A 336 -30.28 -10.00 0.77
CA LYS A 336 -31.04 -8.80 1.11
C LYS A 336 -30.27 -7.57 0.64
N GLN A 337 -30.95 -6.66 -0.07
CA GLN A 337 -30.41 -5.34 -0.32
C GLN A 337 -30.34 -4.58 1.02
N ASN A 338 -29.16 -4.05 1.35
CA ASN A 338 -29.04 -3.24 2.55
C ASN A 338 -29.52 -1.81 2.27
N SER A 339 -30.79 -1.53 2.55
CA SER A 339 -31.32 -0.16 2.44
C SER A 339 -30.82 0.78 3.54
N ALA A 340 -30.13 0.28 4.57
CA ALA A 340 -29.79 1.03 5.79
C ALA A 340 -28.30 1.42 5.92
N LEU A 341 -27.42 1.05 4.97
CA LEU A 341 -26.01 1.47 4.98
C LEU A 341 -25.76 2.72 4.12
N ASN A 342 -26.44 3.81 4.46
CA ASN A 342 -25.98 5.17 4.10
C ASN A 342 -24.92 5.69 5.13
N ASN A 343 -24.26 4.80 5.87
CA ASN A 343 -23.44 5.15 7.03
C ASN A 343 -21.94 5.33 6.68
N GLU A 344 -21.55 6.60 6.60
CA GLU A 344 -20.31 7.32 6.97
C GLU A 344 -18.91 6.66 7.09
N ASP A 345 -18.70 5.35 6.99
CA ASP A 345 -17.40 4.74 7.34
C ASP A 345 -16.65 4.08 6.16
N SER A 346 -16.80 4.63 4.94
CA SER A 346 -16.02 4.23 3.75
C SER A 346 -14.70 5.01 3.59
N SER A 347 -14.30 5.83 4.58
CA SER A 347 -13.13 6.71 4.48
C SER A 347 -11.77 6.03 4.73
N ASN A 348 -11.73 4.74 5.07
CA ASN A 348 -10.47 4.04 5.35
C ASN A 348 -9.74 3.63 4.04
N LYS A 349 -9.08 4.60 3.42
CA LYS A 349 -8.49 4.54 2.08
C LYS A 349 -7.18 3.75 1.92
N ASN A 350 -6.54 3.25 2.98
CA ASN A 350 -5.15 2.75 2.87
C ASN A 350 -4.94 1.34 3.45
N SER A 351 -5.42 0.29 2.76
CA SER A 351 -4.91 -1.07 2.99
C SER A 351 -4.72 -1.87 1.70
N GLU A 352 -3.85 -1.36 0.83
CA GLU A 352 -3.26 -2.16 -0.25
C GLU A 352 -2.13 -3.04 0.31
N SER A 353 -2.45 -4.28 0.66
CA SER A 353 -1.67 -5.47 0.36
C SER A 353 -2.33 -6.65 1.06
N ILE A 354 -2.42 -7.78 0.35
CA ILE A 354 -3.17 -9.02 0.67
C ILE A 354 -4.66 -8.99 0.28
N TYR A 355 -5.30 -7.83 0.14
CA TYR A 355 -6.70 -7.69 -0.28
C TYR A 355 -6.84 -7.24 -1.74
N GLU A 356 -7.64 -7.96 -2.53
CA GLU A 356 -8.42 -7.26 -3.56
C GLU A 356 -9.53 -6.52 -2.81
N LEU A 357 -9.25 -5.29 -2.37
CA LEU A 357 -10.30 -4.34 -2.06
C LEU A 357 -10.95 -3.99 -3.40
N ILE A 358 -12.00 -4.72 -3.74
CA ILE A 358 -13.02 -4.17 -4.61
C ILE A 358 -13.53 -2.93 -3.89
N LYS A 359 -13.60 -1.79 -4.58
CA LYS A 359 -14.45 -0.69 -4.11
C LYS A 359 -15.86 -1.25 -4.10
N VAL A 360 -16.28 -1.77 -2.96
CA VAL A 360 -17.62 -2.23 -2.73
C VAL A 360 -18.46 -0.95 -2.69
N SER A 361 -19.17 -0.65 -3.78
CA SER A 361 -20.16 0.44 -3.81
C SER A 361 -21.19 0.19 -2.71
N ASP A 362 -21.83 1.23 -2.17
CA ASP A 362 -22.70 1.14 -1.00
C ASP A 362 -23.96 0.25 -1.22
N SER A 363 -24.20 -0.23 -2.43
CA SER A 363 -25.32 -1.06 -2.85
C SER A 363 -25.07 -2.57 -2.77
N ASN A 364 -24.43 -3.08 -1.72
CA ASN A 364 -24.15 -4.52 -1.63
C ASN A 364 -25.30 -5.33 -1.03
N MET A 365 -25.70 -6.37 -1.75
CA MET A 365 -26.60 -7.40 -1.23
C MET A 365 -25.80 -8.39 -0.38
N TYR A 366 -26.35 -8.79 0.77
CA TYR A 366 -25.66 -9.71 1.67
C TYR A 366 -26.58 -10.77 2.28
N TYR A 367 -25.96 -11.88 2.71
CA TYR A 367 -26.57 -12.93 3.50
C TYR A 367 -25.63 -13.34 4.63
N ASN A 368 -26.10 -13.30 5.87
CA ASN A 368 -25.32 -13.71 7.04
C ASN A 368 -25.25 -15.23 7.12
N ILE A 369 -24.03 -15.77 7.21
CA ILE A 369 -23.76 -17.20 7.37
C ILE A 369 -23.63 -17.53 8.86
N ASP A 370 -22.77 -16.80 9.58
CA ASP A 370 -22.43 -16.98 11.00
C ASP A 370 -22.16 -18.44 11.40
N ARG A 371 -21.32 -19.13 10.61
CA ARG A 371 -20.92 -20.53 10.86
C ARG A 371 -19.49 -20.61 11.34
N ILE A 372 -19.28 -21.39 12.40
CA ILE A 372 -18.01 -21.46 13.12
C ILE A 372 -17.40 -22.86 13.00
N ILE A 373 -16.09 -22.90 12.73
CA ILE A 373 -15.24 -24.08 12.88
C ILE A 373 -14.08 -23.76 13.82
N GLU A 374 -13.68 -24.73 14.64
CA GLU A 374 -12.60 -24.54 15.62
C GLU A 374 -11.53 -25.61 15.42
N PHE A 375 -10.28 -25.23 15.67
CA PHE A 375 -9.10 -26.08 15.57
C PHE A 375 -8.29 -25.97 16.86
N ASP A 376 -7.76 -27.09 17.34
CA ASP A 376 -6.89 -27.14 18.52
C ASP A 376 -5.47 -27.45 18.06
N ILE A 377 -4.55 -26.50 18.22
CA ILE A 377 -3.16 -26.62 17.76
C ILE A 377 -2.27 -26.90 18.96
N LYS A 378 -1.60 -28.06 18.94
CA LYS A 378 -0.76 -28.55 20.04
C LYS A 378 0.48 -29.28 19.50
N GLY A 379 1.48 -29.43 20.37
CA GLY A 379 2.68 -30.24 20.10
C GLY A 379 3.52 -29.70 18.95
N ASP A 380 4.10 -30.58 18.15
CA ASP A 380 5.03 -30.19 17.07
C ASP A 380 4.40 -29.28 16.01
N LEU A 381 3.10 -29.44 15.75
CA LEU A 381 2.36 -28.61 14.80
C LEU A 381 2.28 -27.14 15.23
N ALA A 382 2.32 -26.87 16.54
CA ALA A 382 2.35 -25.49 17.05
C ALA A 382 3.62 -24.75 16.63
N ASN A 383 4.69 -25.47 16.27
CA ASN A 383 5.97 -24.91 15.85
C ASN A 383 6.07 -24.72 14.33
N GLU A 384 5.09 -25.21 13.57
CA GLU A 384 5.07 -25.17 12.11
C GLU A 384 4.39 -23.91 11.57
N ASN A 385 4.62 -23.57 10.30
CA ASN A 385 3.86 -22.47 9.70
C ASN A 385 2.41 -22.91 9.47
N LEU A 386 1.46 -22.29 10.18
CA LEU A 386 0.04 -22.57 10.02
C LEU A 386 -0.54 -21.79 8.84
N GLU A 387 -1.40 -22.45 8.06
CA GLU A 387 -2.18 -21.87 6.98
C GLU A 387 -3.66 -22.21 7.11
N VAL A 388 -4.51 -21.19 6.96
CA VAL A 388 -5.95 -21.34 6.81
C VAL A 388 -6.29 -21.27 5.34
N ASN A 389 -6.93 -22.32 4.83
CA ASN A 389 -7.43 -22.39 3.47
C ASN A 389 -8.94 -22.17 3.48
N VAL A 390 -9.37 -21.03 2.94
CA VAL A 390 -10.79 -20.72 2.72
C VAL A 390 -11.14 -21.12 1.30
N GLN A 391 -12.25 -21.83 1.12
CA GLN A 391 -12.69 -22.38 -0.15
C GLN A 391 -14.18 -22.11 -0.38
N MET A 392 -14.56 -21.90 -1.64
CA MET A 392 -15.95 -21.70 -2.03
C MET A 392 -16.20 -22.18 -3.45
N ASP A 393 -17.42 -22.62 -3.72
CA ASP A 393 -17.97 -22.89 -5.05
C ASP A 393 -19.42 -22.45 -5.05
N VAL A 394 -19.68 -21.28 -5.62
CA VAL A 394 -20.94 -20.55 -5.44
C VAL A 394 -21.54 -20.20 -6.80
N THR A 395 -22.86 -20.32 -6.90
CA THR A 395 -23.65 -19.90 -8.05
C THR A 395 -24.67 -18.86 -7.60
N GLN A 396 -24.84 -17.86 -8.45
CA GLN A 396 -25.86 -16.83 -8.30
C GLN A 396 -26.91 -17.04 -9.38
N LYS A 397 -28.17 -17.14 -8.96
CA LYS A 397 -29.34 -17.25 -9.83
C LYS A 397 -30.09 -15.93 -9.81
N LEU A 398 -30.41 -15.45 -11.02
CA LEU A 398 -31.11 -14.21 -11.25
C LEU A 398 -32.44 -14.51 -11.95
N THR A 399 -33.51 -13.87 -11.50
CA THR A 399 -34.83 -14.07 -12.12
C THR A 399 -34.82 -13.48 -13.53
N GLY A 400 -35.16 -14.30 -14.54
CA GLY A 400 -35.21 -13.87 -15.94
C GLY A 400 -33.84 -13.68 -16.63
N ARG A 401 -32.74 -14.09 -16.00
CA ARG A 401 -31.39 -14.01 -16.57
C ARG A 401 -30.64 -15.35 -16.41
N PRO A 402 -29.60 -15.61 -17.21
CA PRO A 402 -28.74 -16.78 -17.00
C PRO A 402 -28.07 -16.77 -15.63
N ASP A 403 -27.91 -17.97 -15.04
CA ASP A 403 -27.19 -18.14 -13.78
C ASP A 403 -25.69 -17.80 -13.94
N TYR A 404 -25.15 -17.09 -12.96
CA TYR A 404 -23.72 -16.81 -12.85
C TYR A 404 -23.04 -17.88 -12.00
N LYS A 405 -22.38 -18.82 -12.69
CA LYS A 405 -21.52 -19.83 -12.05
C LYS A 405 -20.12 -19.24 -11.84
N PHE A 406 -19.80 -18.87 -10.61
CA PHE A 406 -18.45 -18.39 -10.26
C PHE A 406 -17.43 -19.54 -10.22
N GLY A 407 -17.90 -20.76 -9.95
CA GLY A 407 -17.08 -21.96 -9.86
C GLY A 407 -16.20 -21.99 -8.62
N TRP A 408 -15.40 -23.05 -8.52
CA TRP A 408 -14.54 -23.27 -7.36
C TRP A 408 -13.40 -22.26 -7.26
N LYS A 409 -13.19 -21.75 -6.05
CA LYS A 409 -12.12 -20.84 -5.66
C LYS A 409 -11.62 -21.21 -4.28
N GLN A 410 -10.30 -21.15 -4.07
CA GLN A 410 -9.71 -21.27 -2.74
C GLN A 410 -8.56 -20.28 -2.54
N ARG A 411 -8.21 -20.02 -1.28
CA ARG A 411 -7.03 -19.25 -0.91
C ARG A 411 -6.46 -19.72 0.42
N SER A 412 -5.16 -19.99 0.46
CA SER A 412 -4.41 -20.26 1.68
C SER A 412 -3.79 -18.97 2.23
N ILE A 413 -3.91 -18.76 3.54
CA ILE A 413 -3.46 -17.56 4.26
C ILE A 413 -2.65 -18.01 5.46
N LYS A 414 -1.44 -17.48 5.63
CA LYS A 414 -0.59 -17.83 6.76
C LYS A 414 -1.08 -17.12 8.02
N ILE A 415 -1.12 -17.84 9.14
CA ILE A 415 -1.58 -17.29 10.43
C ILE A 415 -0.71 -16.11 10.91
N LYS A 416 0.57 -16.07 10.54
CA LYS A 416 1.44 -14.92 10.86
C LYS A 416 1.15 -13.65 10.08
N ASP A 417 0.38 -13.74 8.99
CA ASP A 417 0.08 -12.62 8.09
C ASP A 417 -1.34 -12.06 8.35
N ILE A 418 -2.01 -12.53 9.42
CA ILE A 418 -3.35 -12.08 9.82
C ILE A 418 -3.32 -11.30 11.13
N GLU A 419 -4.32 -10.44 11.28
CA GLU A 419 -4.68 -9.72 12.47
C GLU A 419 -5.94 -10.39 13.03
N PHE A 420 -5.85 -10.99 14.22
CA PHE A 420 -6.97 -11.73 14.80
C PHE A 420 -8.19 -10.82 15.04
N GLY A 421 -9.39 -11.37 14.82
CA GLY A 421 -10.66 -10.64 14.93
C GLY A 421 -11.02 -9.77 13.71
N LYS A 422 -10.05 -9.47 12.83
CA LYS A 422 -10.28 -8.69 11.61
C LYS A 422 -11.09 -9.48 10.58
N GLN A 423 -11.92 -8.75 9.84
CA GLN A 423 -12.72 -9.29 8.75
C GLN A 423 -11.89 -9.38 7.46
N TYR A 424 -11.90 -10.56 6.86
CA TYR A 424 -11.27 -10.86 5.57
C TYR A 424 -12.31 -11.34 4.56
N TYR A 425 -11.91 -11.38 3.27
CA TYR A 425 -12.77 -11.78 2.16
C TYR A 425 -12.04 -12.69 1.17
N LEU A 426 -12.72 -13.76 0.76
CA LEU A 426 -12.39 -14.53 -0.44
C LEU A 426 -13.33 -14.10 -1.56
N ALA A 427 -12.84 -13.32 -2.51
CA ALA A 427 -13.61 -12.88 -3.67
C ALA A 427 -13.35 -13.77 -4.90
N ASN A 428 -14.40 -13.98 -5.70
CA ASN A 428 -14.34 -14.57 -7.03
C ASN A 428 -15.09 -13.65 -8.00
N LYS A 429 -14.34 -13.11 -8.96
CA LYS A 429 -14.84 -12.15 -9.95
C LYS A 429 -14.98 -12.86 -11.27
N LYS A 430 -16.13 -12.71 -11.93
CA LYS A 430 -16.29 -13.16 -13.32
C LYS A 430 -15.86 -12.07 -14.28
N ASP A 431 -16.20 -10.83 -13.96
CA ASP A 431 -15.81 -9.62 -14.65
C ASP A 431 -15.77 -8.44 -13.66
N LYS A 432 -15.78 -7.20 -14.15
CA LYS A 432 -15.67 -6.00 -13.33
C LYS A 432 -16.90 -5.80 -12.43
N ASP A 433 -18.05 -6.24 -12.90
CA ASP A 433 -19.38 -5.83 -12.44
C ASP A 433 -20.14 -7.02 -11.81
N ASN A 434 -19.63 -8.24 -11.99
CA ASN A 434 -20.16 -9.48 -11.44
C ASN A 434 -19.11 -10.17 -10.56
N TRP A 435 -19.28 -10.05 -9.26
CA TRP A 435 -18.42 -10.71 -8.28
C TRP A 435 -19.20 -11.20 -7.07
N ILE A 436 -18.66 -12.26 -6.45
CA ILE A 436 -19.14 -12.81 -5.19
C ILE A 436 -17.98 -12.92 -4.21
N ALA A 437 -18.23 -12.67 -2.93
CA ALA A 437 -17.24 -12.80 -1.89
C ALA A 437 -17.81 -13.45 -0.64
N ILE A 438 -16.98 -14.25 0.03
CA ILE A 438 -17.27 -14.81 1.35
C ILE A 438 -16.40 -14.12 2.38
N GLY A 439 -17.06 -13.51 3.35
CA GLY A 439 -16.43 -12.93 4.53
C GLY A 439 -16.04 -14.01 5.54
N PHE A 440 -14.84 -13.89 6.14
CA PHE A 440 -14.43 -14.70 7.25
C PHE A 440 -13.60 -13.93 8.29
N LYS A 441 -13.59 -14.41 9.53
CA LYS A 441 -12.76 -13.93 10.65
C LYS A 441 -11.98 -15.08 11.26
N ILE A 442 -10.80 -14.80 11.78
CA ILE A 442 -9.96 -15.76 12.50
C ILE A 442 -9.67 -15.18 13.88
N GLU A 443 -9.94 -15.93 14.92
CA GLU A 443 -9.73 -15.57 16.32
C GLU A 443 -8.83 -16.64 16.96
N LYS A 444 -7.95 -16.23 17.88
CA LYS A 444 -7.15 -17.14 18.70
C LYS A 444 -7.60 -16.98 20.15
N ASN A 445 -8.04 -18.07 20.75
CA ASN A 445 -8.31 -18.16 22.18
C ASN A 445 -7.10 -18.82 22.85
N GLU A 446 -6.69 -18.27 23.98
CA GLU A 446 -5.64 -18.84 24.84
C GLU A 446 -6.06 -20.19 25.44
#